data_AF-A0A9D4KDN6-F1
#
_entry.id   AF-A0A9D4KDN6-F1
#
_cell.length_a   1.000
_cell.length_b   1.000
_cell.length_c   1.000
_cell.angle_alpha   90.00
_cell.angle_beta   90.00
_cell.angle_gamma   90.00
#
_symmetry.space_group_name_H-M   'P 1'
#
loop_
_entity.id
_entity.type
_entity.pdbx_description
1 polymer ?
#
loop_
_entity_poly.entity_id
_entity_poly.type
_entity_poly.pdbx_seq_one_letter_code
_entity_poly.pdbx_strand_id
1 'polypeptide(L)'
;MVGGFSESKLLQEIFKLTFSQLKIVIPAEAGLAVLKGAVIFGHCPTAINVRISKYTYGVQTTRIFDEKIHPSSQRSVYDDGTVRCINLFDIIVREGDKLVVGGAHTQSSYRPVNESQKSMNIPIFISRNRNAKFTTDLGCTHVGTILVPLAGRGTDRSVTVRMLFGGTEIIVECVENATNRIRRLNIDFLT
;
A
#
# COMPACT_ATOMS: atom_id res chain seq x y z
N MET A 1 10.43 -25.22 -7.27
CA MET A 1 9.30 -25.98 -7.86
C MET A 1 8.61 -26.73 -6.72
N VAL A 2 7.28 -26.68 -6.66
CA VAL A 2 6.44 -27.32 -5.62
C VAL A 2 5.26 -28.04 -6.29
N GLY A 3 4.58 -28.92 -5.56
CA GLY A 3 3.54 -29.81 -6.10
C GLY A 3 4.09 -31.16 -6.55
N GLY A 4 3.25 -32.19 -6.58
CA GLY A 4 3.70 -33.58 -6.78
C GLY A 4 4.47 -33.81 -8.08
N PHE A 5 4.10 -33.13 -9.16
CA PHE A 5 4.81 -33.28 -10.44
C PHE A 5 6.24 -32.71 -10.42
N SER A 6 6.55 -31.84 -9.46
CA SER A 6 7.92 -31.33 -9.26
C SER A 6 8.91 -32.41 -8.81
N GLU A 7 8.45 -33.61 -8.45
CA GLU A 7 9.29 -34.76 -8.10
C GLU A 7 9.76 -35.55 -9.34
N SER A 8 9.20 -35.26 -10.53
CA SER A 8 9.64 -35.87 -11.79
C SER A 8 11.05 -35.43 -12.16
N LYS A 9 11.99 -36.39 -12.22
CA LYS A 9 13.40 -36.12 -12.60
C LYS A 9 13.51 -35.46 -13.98
N LEU A 10 12.74 -35.94 -14.96
CA LEU A 10 12.71 -35.38 -16.30
C LEU A 10 12.31 -33.89 -16.28
N LEU A 11 11.26 -33.55 -15.52
CA LEU A 11 10.82 -32.16 -15.38
C LEU A 11 11.91 -31.30 -14.73
N GLN A 12 12.55 -31.80 -13.68
CA GLN A 12 13.62 -31.09 -13.00
C GLN A 12 14.82 -30.82 -13.92
N GLU A 13 15.21 -31.80 -14.74
CA GLU A 13 16.30 -31.67 -15.72
C GLU A 13 15.96 -30.63 -16.78
N ILE A 14 14.77 -30.71 -17.38
CA ILE A 14 14.29 -29.73 -18.37
C ILE A 14 14.33 -28.33 -17.76
N PHE A 15 13.76 -28.14 -16.57
CA PHE A 15 13.75 -26.83 -15.92
C PHE A 15 15.17 -26.31 -15.63
N LYS A 16 16.07 -27.15 -15.12
CA LYS A 16 17.47 -26.76 -14.85
C LYS A 16 18.21 -26.35 -16.12
N LEU A 17 17.92 -27.00 -17.25
CA LEU A 17 18.49 -26.64 -18.56
C LEU A 17 17.90 -25.34 -19.09
N THR A 18 16.57 -25.22 -19.11
CA THR A 18 15.85 -24.04 -19.63
C THR A 18 16.17 -22.79 -18.83
N PHE A 19 16.27 -22.89 -17.51
CA PHE A 19 16.53 -21.77 -16.60
C PHE A 19 17.91 -21.88 -15.95
N SER A 20 18.94 -22.20 -16.74
CA SER A 20 20.31 -22.45 -16.28
C SER A 20 20.96 -21.30 -15.50
N GLN A 21 20.49 -20.07 -15.71
CA GLN A 21 20.95 -18.87 -15.00
C GLN A 21 20.27 -18.68 -13.62
N LEU A 22 19.27 -19.50 -13.30
CA LEU A 22 18.52 -19.41 -12.04
C LEU A 22 18.82 -20.58 -11.12
N LYS A 23 18.88 -20.31 -9.81
CA LYS A 23 18.93 -21.36 -8.80
C LYS A 23 17.55 -22.00 -8.63
N ILE A 24 17.37 -23.19 -9.16
CA ILE A 24 16.13 -23.96 -8.98
C ILE A 24 16.15 -24.69 -7.64
N VAL A 25 15.25 -24.31 -6.73
CA VAL A 25 15.06 -24.97 -5.44
C VAL A 25 13.87 -25.92 -5.52
N ILE A 26 14.07 -27.17 -5.14
CA ILE A 26 13.05 -28.22 -5.12
C ILE A 26 13.07 -28.82 -3.71
N PRO A 27 12.05 -28.53 -2.87
CA PRO A 27 11.98 -29.09 -1.52
C PRO A 27 11.84 -30.60 -1.54
N ALA A 28 12.31 -31.27 -0.48
CA ALA A 28 11.96 -32.66 -0.22
C ALA A 28 10.44 -32.78 -0.02
N GLU A 29 9.84 -33.83 -0.57
CA GLU A 29 8.38 -34.02 -0.61
C GLU A 29 7.69 -32.78 -1.20
N ALA A 30 8.05 -32.43 -2.44
CA ALA A 30 7.58 -31.23 -3.12
C ALA A 30 6.03 -31.18 -3.20
N GLY A 31 5.36 -32.33 -3.23
CA GLY A 31 3.91 -32.45 -3.13
C GLY A 31 3.31 -31.93 -1.81
N LEU A 32 4.05 -32.02 -0.71
CA LEU A 32 3.63 -31.57 0.63
C LEU A 32 4.21 -30.22 1.03
N ALA A 33 5.10 -29.63 0.22
CA ALA A 33 5.82 -28.40 0.58
C ALA A 33 4.90 -27.24 0.97
N VAL A 34 3.79 -27.04 0.26
CA VAL A 34 2.81 -25.98 0.56
C VAL A 34 2.11 -26.23 1.89
N LEU A 35 1.64 -27.47 2.13
CA LEU A 35 0.98 -27.86 3.38
C LEU A 35 1.92 -27.69 4.58
N LYS A 36 3.16 -28.21 4.46
CA LYS A 36 4.18 -28.06 5.51
C LYS A 36 4.47 -26.59 5.81
N GLY A 37 4.59 -25.77 4.77
CA GLY A 37 4.76 -24.32 4.92
C GLY A 37 3.59 -23.66 5.67
N ALA A 38 2.35 -24.03 5.35
CA ALA A 38 1.16 -23.52 6.03
C ALA A 38 1.13 -23.92 7.53
N VAL A 39 1.47 -25.17 7.85
CA VAL A 39 1.56 -25.65 9.24
C VAL A 39 2.64 -24.90 10.02
N ILE A 40 3.84 -24.75 9.44
CA ILE A 40 4.93 -23.97 10.06
C ILE A 40 4.50 -22.52 10.29
N PHE A 41 3.85 -21.89 9.31
CA PHE A 41 3.36 -20.52 9.44
C PHE A 41 2.28 -20.40 10.53
N GLY A 42 1.37 -21.36 10.63
CA GLY A 42 0.35 -21.39 11.70
C GLY A 42 0.97 -21.50 13.10
N HIS A 43 2.01 -22.31 13.27
CA HIS A 43 2.72 -22.44 14.55
C HIS A 43 3.66 -21.29 14.87
N CYS A 44 4.32 -20.71 13.86
CA CYS A 44 5.31 -19.65 14.02
C CYS A 44 5.10 -18.55 12.94
N PRO A 45 4.05 -17.73 13.06
CA PRO A 45 3.75 -16.70 12.06
C PRO A 45 4.83 -15.62 12.00
N THR A 46 5.58 -15.44 13.08
CA THR A 46 6.70 -14.49 13.18
C THR A 46 7.98 -14.96 12.47
N ALA A 47 8.02 -16.20 11.97
CA ALA A 47 9.16 -16.69 11.19
C ALA A 47 9.42 -15.84 9.94
N ILE A 48 8.36 -15.23 9.38
CA ILE A 48 8.46 -14.19 8.35
C ILE A 48 8.33 -12.84 9.06
N ASN A 49 9.46 -12.23 9.39
CA ASN A 49 9.48 -10.94 10.07
C ASN A 49 9.62 -9.75 9.12
N VAL A 50 10.02 -9.96 7.86
CA VAL A 50 10.21 -8.91 6.86
C VAL A 50 9.60 -9.33 5.53
N ARG A 51 8.89 -8.41 4.88
CA ARG A 51 8.39 -8.52 3.50
C ARG A 51 8.98 -7.42 2.64
N ILE A 52 9.08 -7.64 1.35
CA ILE A 52 9.45 -6.58 0.39
C ILE A 52 8.17 -6.06 -0.24
N SER A 53 7.98 -4.74 -0.18
CA SER A 53 6.81 -4.11 -0.78
C SER A 53 6.76 -4.33 -2.29
N LYS A 54 5.68 -4.92 -2.81
CA LYS A 54 5.49 -5.14 -4.25
C LYS A 54 5.10 -3.87 -5.01
N TYR A 55 4.50 -2.90 -4.31
CA TYR A 55 4.01 -1.67 -4.90
C TYR A 55 4.46 -0.46 -4.08
N THR A 56 4.38 0.71 -4.68
CA THR A 56 4.34 1.98 -3.97
C THR A 56 2.92 2.22 -3.51
N TYR A 57 2.72 2.47 -2.21
CA TYR A 57 1.42 2.74 -1.60
C TYR A 57 1.36 4.18 -1.13
N GLY A 58 0.20 4.79 -1.24
CA GLY A 58 -0.03 6.11 -0.68
C GLY A 58 -1.45 6.59 -0.89
N VAL A 59 -1.65 7.88 -0.71
CA VAL A 59 -2.97 8.49 -0.81
C VAL A 59 -2.99 9.60 -1.84
N GLN A 60 -4.15 9.81 -2.44
CA GLN A 60 -4.41 11.00 -3.23
C GLN A 60 -4.56 12.19 -2.28
N THR A 61 -3.81 13.26 -2.52
CA THR A 61 -3.90 14.49 -1.73
C THR A 61 -3.92 15.72 -2.62
N THR A 62 -4.16 16.87 -1.99
CA THR A 62 -4.08 18.18 -2.64
C THR A 62 -3.28 19.14 -1.77
N ARG A 63 -2.55 20.04 -2.42
CA ARG A 63 -1.72 21.07 -1.75
C ARG A 63 -1.93 22.41 -2.44
N ILE A 64 -1.53 23.50 -1.79
CA ILE A 64 -1.54 24.82 -2.44
C ILE A 64 -0.70 24.74 -3.72
N PHE A 65 -1.24 25.29 -4.80
CA PHE A 65 -0.57 25.27 -6.09
C PHE A 65 0.68 26.16 -6.05
N ASP A 66 1.74 25.71 -6.70
CA ASP A 66 3.02 26.41 -6.78
C ASP A 66 3.48 26.31 -8.23
N GLU A 67 3.45 27.44 -8.93
CA GLU A 67 3.77 27.54 -10.35
C GLU A 67 5.20 27.10 -10.68
N LYS A 68 6.11 27.05 -9.70
CA LYS A 68 7.51 26.64 -9.92
C LYS A 68 7.69 25.13 -10.00
N ILE A 69 6.81 24.35 -9.36
CA ILE A 69 6.98 22.90 -9.19
C ILE A 69 5.78 22.06 -9.63
N HIS A 70 4.59 22.67 -9.69
CA HIS A 70 3.37 21.97 -10.05
C HIS A 70 3.01 22.20 -11.52
N PRO A 71 2.71 21.14 -12.28
CA PRO A 71 2.29 21.28 -13.67
C PRO A 71 0.92 21.94 -13.74
N SER A 72 0.72 22.82 -14.73
CA SER A 72 -0.54 23.54 -14.96
C SER A 72 -1.72 22.60 -15.19
N SER A 73 -1.49 21.41 -15.74
CA SER A 73 -2.52 20.37 -15.94
C SER A 73 -3.12 19.83 -14.64
N GLN A 74 -2.45 20.03 -13.50
CA GLN A 74 -2.94 19.61 -12.17
C GLN A 74 -3.46 20.79 -11.34
N ARG A 75 -3.67 21.96 -11.95
CA ARG A 75 -4.19 23.17 -11.30
C ARG A 75 -5.72 23.10 -11.20
N SER A 76 -6.26 23.37 -10.01
CA SER A 76 -7.70 23.47 -9.79
C SER A 76 -8.02 24.61 -8.82
N VAL A 77 -9.14 25.30 -9.04
CA VAL A 77 -9.64 26.39 -8.18
C VAL A 77 -10.74 25.80 -7.30
N TYR A 78 -10.62 25.98 -5.99
CA TYR A 78 -11.58 25.51 -4.99
C TYR A 78 -12.62 26.58 -4.68
N ASP A 79 -13.73 26.18 -4.04
CA ASP A 79 -14.86 27.06 -3.70
C ASP A 79 -14.46 28.24 -2.80
N ASP A 80 -13.38 28.11 -2.04
CA ASP A 80 -12.81 29.16 -1.19
C ASP A 80 -11.90 30.14 -1.96
N GLY A 81 -11.82 30.01 -3.29
CA GLY A 81 -10.95 30.79 -4.16
C GLY A 81 -9.49 30.35 -4.17
N THR A 82 -9.11 29.33 -3.37
CA THR A 82 -7.72 28.86 -3.35
C THR A 82 -7.39 28.05 -4.59
N VAL A 83 -6.18 28.24 -5.11
CA VAL A 83 -5.65 27.44 -6.21
C VAL A 83 -4.83 26.29 -5.64
N ARG A 84 -5.17 25.06 -6.00
CA ARG A 84 -4.55 23.85 -5.48
C ARG A 84 -4.03 22.95 -6.60
N CYS A 85 -2.97 22.23 -6.29
CA CYS A 85 -2.49 21.10 -7.07
C CYS A 85 -3.27 19.86 -6.65
N ILE A 86 -3.97 19.24 -7.61
CA ILE A 86 -4.79 18.04 -7.38
C ILE A 86 -4.04 16.76 -7.78
N ASN A 87 -4.61 15.62 -7.40
CA ASN A 87 -4.10 14.28 -7.75
C ASN A 87 -2.67 13.99 -7.29
N LEU A 88 -2.15 14.69 -6.28
CA LEU A 88 -0.82 14.39 -5.76
C LEU A 88 -0.83 12.99 -5.15
N PHE A 89 0.16 12.18 -5.51
CA PHE A 89 0.41 10.89 -4.88
C PHE A 89 1.35 11.10 -3.69
N ASP A 90 0.79 11.16 -2.49
CA ASP A 90 1.59 11.22 -1.28
C ASP A 90 2.01 9.81 -0.85
N ILE A 91 3.27 9.47 -1.13
CA ILE A 91 3.81 8.12 -0.92
C ILE A 91 4.00 7.85 0.57
N ILE A 92 3.42 6.75 1.04
CA ILE A 92 3.52 6.22 2.40
C ILE A 92 4.52 5.05 2.44
N VAL A 93 4.52 4.16 1.43
CA VAL A 93 5.49 3.06 1.29
C VAL A 93 5.95 2.99 -0.16
N ARG A 94 7.24 2.73 -0.42
CA ARG A 94 7.75 2.55 -1.79
C ARG A 94 7.90 1.09 -2.17
N GLU A 95 7.68 0.78 -3.45
CA GLU A 95 8.03 -0.52 -4.03
C GLU A 95 9.48 -0.88 -3.73
N GLY A 96 9.74 -2.04 -3.15
CA GLY A 96 11.08 -2.50 -2.76
C GLY A 96 11.47 -2.18 -1.32
N ASP A 97 10.67 -1.40 -0.58
CA ASP A 97 10.93 -1.14 0.83
C ASP A 97 10.77 -2.43 1.67
N LYS A 98 11.61 -2.56 2.69
CA LYS A 98 11.54 -3.65 3.68
C LYS A 98 10.46 -3.33 4.71
N LEU A 99 9.49 -4.22 4.85
CA LEU A 99 8.34 -4.10 5.71
C LEU A 99 8.40 -5.14 6.84
N VAL A 100 8.70 -4.69 8.06
CA VAL A 100 8.73 -5.48 9.29
C VAL A 100 7.32 -5.80 9.80
N VAL A 101 6.96 -7.08 9.85
CA VAL A 101 5.64 -7.54 10.32
C VAL A 101 5.30 -6.98 11.71
N GLY A 102 4.13 -6.34 11.82
CA GLY A 102 3.65 -5.73 13.06
C GLY A 102 4.08 -4.27 13.30
N GLY A 103 4.99 -3.73 12.48
CA GLY A 103 5.28 -2.30 12.47
C GLY A 103 4.19 -1.49 11.76
N ALA A 104 3.79 -0.35 12.31
CA ALA A 104 3.17 0.70 11.50
C ALA A 104 4.31 1.34 10.69
N HIS A 105 4.35 1.10 9.38
CA HIS A 105 5.57 1.41 8.60
C HIS A 105 5.74 2.90 8.36
N THR A 106 4.63 3.61 8.33
CA THR A 106 4.62 5.03 8.02
C THR A 106 3.29 5.64 8.45
N GLN A 107 3.38 6.84 9.01
CA GLN A 107 2.23 7.67 9.34
C GLN A 107 2.34 8.98 8.56
N SER A 108 1.25 9.34 7.88
CA SER A 108 1.11 10.65 7.28
C SER A 108 -0.15 11.31 7.83
N SER A 109 -0.07 12.61 8.13
CA SER A 109 -1.17 13.37 8.69
C SER A 109 -1.76 14.31 7.64
N TYR A 110 -3.06 14.22 7.44
CA TYR A 110 -3.81 15.04 6.49
C TYR A 110 -4.76 15.97 7.24
N ARG A 111 -5.02 17.15 6.67
CA ARG A 111 -5.88 18.18 7.26
C ARG A 111 -7.05 18.48 6.33
N PRO A 112 -8.21 18.91 6.85
CA PRO A 112 -9.30 19.37 6.01
C PRO A 112 -8.87 20.61 5.22
N VAL A 113 -9.48 20.79 4.05
CA VAL A 113 -9.18 21.93 3.16
C VAL A 113 -9.77 23.22 3.74
N ASN A 114 -10.94 23.14 4.36
CA ASN A 114 -11.64 24.27 4.96
C ASN A 114 -12.18 23.95 6.36
N GLU A 115 -12.56 25.00 7.10
CA GLU A 115 -12.98 24.90 8.50
C GLU A 115 -14.34 24.23 8.71
N SER A 116 -15.22 24.27 7.71
CA SER A 116 -16.58 23.73 7.78
C SER A 116 -16.64 22.25 7.39
N GLN A 117 -15.60 21.70 6.77
CA GLN A 117 -15.51 20.32 6.32
C GLN A 117 -15.82 19.34 7.45
N LYS A 118 -16.84 18.50 7.26
CA LYS A 118 -17.35 17.54 8.25
C LYS A 118 -16.75 16.15 8.15
N SER A 119 -16.11 15.84 7.03
CA SER A 119 -15.48 14.55 6.79
C SER A 119 -14.38 14.68 5.75
N MET A 120 -13.43 13.74 5.76
CA MET A 120 -12.36 13.61 4.78
C MET A 120 -12.50 12.28 4.04
N ASN A 121 -12.47 12.34 2.70
CA ASN A 121 -12.19 11.17 1.89
C ASN A 121 -10.68 10.97 1.85
N ILE A 122 -10.24 9.74 2.13
CA ILE A 122 -8.85 9.31 2.02
C ILE A 122 -8.77 8.25 0.92
N PRO A 123 -8.56 8.64 -0.36
CA PRO A 123 -8.43 7.70 -1.46
C PRO A 123 -7.05 7.05 -1.44
N ILE A 124 -7.02 5.73 -1.44
CA ILE A 124 -5.81 4.93 -1.40
C ILE A 124 -5.45 4.50 -2.81
N PHE A 125 -4.17 4.66 -3.16
CA PHE A 125 -3.62 4.31 -4.45
C PHE A 125 -2.39 3.41 -4.29
N ILE A 126 -2.19 2.55 -5.30
CA ILE A 126 -0.97 1.80 -5.50
C ILE A 126 -0.31 2.19 -6.82
N SER A 127 1.00 1.99 -6.95
CA SER A 127 1.73 2.13 -8.21
C SER A 127 2.85 1.11 -8.34
N ARG A 128 3.17 0.71 -9.58
CA ARG A 128 4.43 0.02 -9.93
C ARG A 128 5.60 0.96 -10.17
N ASN A 129 5.40 2.27 -10.01
CA ASN A 129 6.47 3.25 -10.07
C ASN A 129 6.88 3.62 -8.64
N ARG A 130 8.16 3.36 -8.29
CA ARG A 130 8.74 3.72 -6.98
C ARG A 130 8.58 5.19 -6.60
N ASN A 131 8.53 6.08 -7.61
CA ASN A 131 8.53 7.53 -7.45
C ASN A 131 7.36 8.21 -8.18
N ALA A 132 6.20 7.55 -8.24
CA ALA A 132 4.97 8.17 -8.76
C ALA A 132 4.71 9.52 -8.07
N LYS A 133 4.35 10.55 -8.85
CA LYS A 133 4.11 11.91 -8.34
C LYS A 133 2.63 12.23 -8.30
N PHE A 134 1.87 11.72 -9.26
CA PHE A 134 0.43 11.93 -9.37
C PHE A 134 -0.30 10.60 -9.42
N THR A 135 -1.52 10.58 -8.89
CA THR A 135 -2.41 9.40 -8.97
C THR A 135 -2.94 9.16 -10.39
N THR A 136 -2.74 10.13 -11.29
CA THR A 136 -3.00 10.01 -12.73
C THR A 136 -1.79 9.52 -13.52
N ASP A 137 -0.63 9.32 -12.89
CA ASP A 137 0.55 8.77 -13.55
C ASP A 137 0.28 7.33 -14.03
N LEU A 138 0.92 6.94 -15.13
CA LEU A 138 0.79 5.60 -15.68
C LEU A 138 1.19 4.54 -14.64
N GLY A 139 0.33 3.53 -14.47
CA GLY A 139 0.55 2.45 -13.51
C GLY A 139 0.10 2.75 -12.09
N CYS A 140 -0.50 3.91 -11.84
CA CYS A 140 -1.25 4.18 -10.61
C CYS A 140 -2.65 3.55 -10.69
N THR A 141 -3.11 2.97 -9.58
CA THR A 141 -4.43 2.32 -9.50
C THR A 141 -5.08 2.66 -8.17
N HIS A 142 -6.34 3.10 -8.21
CA HIS A 142 -7.16 3.30 -7.02
C HIS A 142 -7.56 1.94 -6.45
N VAL A 143 -7.38 1.75 -5.14
CA VAL A 143 -7.68 0.47 -4.47
C VAL A 143 -8.74 0.60 -3.37
N GLY A 144 -9.23 1.81 -3.12
CA GLY A 144 -10.33 2.05 -2.19
C GLY A 144 -10.26 3.42 -1.52
N THR A 145 -11.31 3.77 -0.77
CA THR A 145 -11.42 5.08 -0.11
C THR A 145 -11.99 4.91 1.28
N ILE A 146 -11.41 5.59 2.26
CA ILE A 146 -11.94 5.67 3.63
C ILE A 146 -12.56 7.04 3.84
N LEU A 147 -13.85 7.08 4.22
CA LEU A 147 -14.52 8.29 4.68
C LEU A 147 -14.35 8.45 6.19
N VAL A 148 -13.69 9.52 6.63
CA VAL A 148 -13.40 9.81 8.04
C VAL A 148 -14.19 11.05 8.48
N PRO A 149 -15.22 10.93 9.33
CA PRO A 149 -15.88 12.07 9.96
C PRO A 149 -14.90 12.83 10.85
N LEU A 150 -14.95 14.16 10.81
CA LEU A 150 -14.15 15.05 11.64
C LEU A 150 -14.99 15.63 12.77
N ALA A 151 -14.50 15.57 14.00
CA ALA A 151 -15.11 16.28 15.12
C ALA A 151 -14.73 17.77 15.09
N GLY A 152 -15.59 18.64 15.63
CA GLY A 152 -15.31 20.07 15.74
C GLY A 152 -15.32 20.85 14.42
N ARG A 153 -14.55 21.95 14.39
CA ARG A 153 -14.37 22.90 13.28
C ARG A 153 -12.90 23.33 13.22
N GLY A 154 -12.49 24.06 12.19
CA GLY A 154 -11.12 24.58 12.03
C GLY A 154 -10.26 23.74 11.08
N THR A 155 -9.07 24.20 10.73
CA THR A 155 -8.15 23.49 9.82
C THR A 155 -6.98 22.81 10.55
N ASP A 156 -6.87 23.01 11.85
CA ASP A 156 -5.92 22.36 12.76
C ASP A 156 -6.22 20.87 12.99
N ARG A 157 -7.49 20.48 12.81
CA ARG A 157 -7.97 19.09 12.80
C ARG A 157 -7.16 18.23 11.83
N SER A 158 -6.96 16.96 12.18
CA SER A 158 -6.13 16.07 11.35
C SER A 158 -6.54 14.61 11.43
N VAL A 159 -6.26 13.90 10.34
CA VAL A 159 -6.42 12.46 10.20
C VAL A 159 -5.06 11.84 9.91
N THR A 160 -4.65 10.92 10.77
CA THR A 160 -3.42 10.14 10.58
C THR A 160 -3.73 8.86 9.82
N VAL A 161 -3.04 8.63 8.70
CA VAL A 161 -3.14 7.40 7.92
C VAL A 161 -1.96 6.49 8.28
N ARG A 162 -2.25 5.22 8.57
CA ARG A 162 -1.27 4.18 8.87
C ARG A 162 -1.49 2.99 7.94
N MET A 163 -0.41 2.42 7.41
CA MET A 163 -0.46 1.18 6.64
C MET A 163 0.23 0.06 7.41
N LEU A 164 -0.49 -1.02 7.64
CA LEU A 164 -0.03 -2.18 8.38
C LEU A 164 0.19 -3.34 7.43
N PHE A 165 1.41 -3.86 7.45
CA PHE A 165 1.86 -4.98 6.64
C PHE A 165 2.20 -6.12 7.60
N GLY A 166 1.19 -6.88 8.00
CA GLY A 166 1.31 -7.86 9.09
C GLY A 166 0.89 -9.28 8.69
N GLY A 167 -0.27 -9.41 8.07
CA GLY A 167 -0.85 -10.71 7.68
C GLY A 167 -0.66 -11.04 6.20
N THR A 168 -1.60 -11.82 5.68
CA THR A 168 -1.84 -12.01 4.23
C THR A 168 -2.48 -10.78 3.58
N GLU A 169 -3.02 -9.87 4.40
CA GLU A 169 -3.74 -8.67 3.99
C GLU A 169 -2.95 -7.40 4.32
N ILE A 170 -3.24 -6.33 3.58
CA ILE A 170 -2.75 -4.98 3.87
C ILE A 170 -3.90 -4.18 4.45
N ILE A 171 -3.69 -3.64 5.66
CA ILE A 171 -4.71 -2.87 6.36
C ILE A 171 -4.31 -1.40 6.35
N VAL A 172 -5.23 -0.54 5.94
CA VAL A 172 -5.10 0.91 6.07
C VAL A 172 -5.97 1.37 7.23
N GLU A 173 -5.37 2.06 8.20
CA GLU A 173 -6.08 2.71 9.29
C GLU A 173 -6.06 4.23 9.10
N CYS A 174 -7.21 4.87 9.29
CA CYS A 174 -7.31 6.32 9.44
C CYS A 174 -7.77 6.64 10.86
N VAL A 175 -6.94 7.39 11.57
CA VAL A 175 -7.19 7.83 12.95
C VAL A 175 -7.56 9.31 12.93
N GLU A 176 -8.76 9.65 13.37
CA GLU A 176 -9.12 11.05 13.61
C GLU A 176 -8.51 11.49 14.93
N ASN A 177 -7.59 12.47 14.88
CA ASN A 177 -6.67 12.73 15.99
C ASN A 177 -7.32 13.40 17.21
N ALA A 178 -8.50 14.01 17.06
CA ALA A 178 -9.19 14.68 18.17
C ALA A 178 -9.96 13.70 19.07
N THR A 179 -10.55 12.66 18.47
CA THR A 179 -11.38 11.65 19.13
C THR A 179 -10.72 10.29 19.24
N ASN A 180 -9.57 10.09 18.56
CA ASN A 180 -8.90 8.81 18.40
C ASN A 180 -9.76 7.72 17.75
N ARG A 181 -10.84 8.10 17.05
CA ARG A 181 -11.68 7.16 16.32
C ARG A 181 -10.92 6.63 15.11
N ILE A 182 -10.90 5.30 14.98
CA ILE A 182 -10.20 4.59 13.91
C ILE A 182 -11.21 4.06 12.91
N ARG A 183 -10.92 4.25 11.61
CA ARG A 183 -11.58 3.55 10.51
C ARG A 183 -10.57 2.74 9.73
N ARG A 184 -11.00 1.60 9.21
CA ARG A 184 -10.13 0.62 8.55
C ARG A 184 -10.62 0.29 7.15
N LEU A 185 -9.69 0.04 6.26
CA LEU A 185 -9.90 -0.59 4.95
C LEU A 185 -8.91 -1.73 4.80
N ASN A 186 -9.41 -2.91 4.45
CA ASN A 186 -8.56 -4.03 4.03
C ASN A 186 -8.42 -3.95 2.52
N ILE A 187 -7.18 -3.95 2.03
CA ILE A 187 -6.89 -4.02 0.61
C ILE A 187 -6.65 -5.48 0.27
N ASP A 188 -7.59 -6.05 -0.48
CA ASP A 188 -7.47 -7.38 -1.06
C ASP A 188 -6.91 -7.27 -2.49
N PHE A 189 -5.94 -8.13 -2.81
CA PHE A 189 -5.31 -8.23 -4.13
C PHE A 189 -5.61 -9.58 -4.80
N LEU A 190 -6.53 -10.38 -4.24
CA LEU A 190 -6.94 -11.69 -4.74
C LEU A 190 -8.17 -11.64 -5.66
N THR A 191 -8.68 -10.45 -5.98
CA THR A 191 -9.75 -10.19 -6.96
C THR A 191 -9.18 -9.63 -8.25
#